data_AF-A0A537VRQ6-F1
#
_entry.id   AF-A0A537VRQ6-F1
#
_cell.length_a   1.000
_cell.length_b   1.000
_cell.length_c   1.000
_cell.angle_alpha   90.00
_cell.angle_beta   90.00
_cell.angle_gamma   90.00
#
_symmetry.space_group_name_H-M   'P 1'
#
loop_
_entity.id
_entity.type
_entity.pdbx_description
1 polymer ?
#
loop_
_entity_poly.entity_id
_entity_poly.type
_entity_poly.pdbx_seq_one_letter_code
_entity_poly.pdbx_strand_id
1 'polypeptide(L)' 'MKVFVVGASGALGVPVVRLLVARGHEVVGLTVLRFGAFYRPGAGHMRTMETMLRRHVPMLPGGD' A
#
# COMPACT_ATOMS: atom_id res chain seq x y z
N MET A 1 -19.81 -5.07 -17.43
CA MET A 1 -19.56 -3.61 -17.63
C MET A 1 -18.08 -3.33 -17.46
N LYS A 2 -17.55 -2.29 -18.12
CA LYS A 2 -16.15 -1.87 -18.01
C LYS A 2 -15.98 -0.90 -16.83
N VAL A 3 -15.04 -1.18 -15.93
CA VAL A 3 -14.79 -0.39 -14.73
C VAL A 3 -13.32 -0.04 -14.62
N PHE A 4 -13.02 1.23 -14.40
CA PHE A 4 -11.66 1.71 -14.17
C PHE A 4 -11.41 1.88 -12.66
N VAL A 5 -10.36 1.25 -12.14
CA VAL A 5 -10.04 1.25 -10.70
C VAL A 5 -8.64 1.83 -10.46
N VAL A 6 -8.57 2.94 -9.72
CA VAL A 6 -7.31 3.55 -9.28
C VAL A 6 -6.83 2.91 -7.98
N GLY A 7 -5.51 2.71 -7.85
CA GLY A 7 -4.92 2.04 -6.69
C GLY A 7 -5.27 0.55 -6.62
N ALA A 8 -5.45 -0.10 -7.78
CA ALA A 8 -5.95 -1.46 -7.90
C ALA A 8 -5.14 -2.53 -7.13
N SER A 9 -3.84 -2.31 -6.93
CA SER A 9 -2.95 -3.19 -6.15
C SER A 9 -2.87 -2.83 -4.65
N GLY A 10 -3.56 -1.78 -4.21
CA GLY A 10 -3.56 -1.34 -2.81
C GLY A 10 -4.39 -2.25 -1.90
N ALA A 11 -4.25 -2.05 -0.58
CA ALA A 11 -4.98 -2.81 0.43
C ALA A 11 -6.51 -2.74 0.25
N LEU A 12 -7.02 -1.62 -0.28
CA LEU A 12 -8.43 -1.44 -0.63
C LEU A 12 -8.72 -1.83 -2.09
N GLY A 13 -7.76 -1.67 -3.01
CA GLY A 13 -7.93 -2.01 -4.42
C GLY A 13 -8.09 -3.50 -4.66
N VAL A 14 -7.28 -4.34 -4.02
CA VAL A 14 -7.30 -5.80 -4.19
C VAL A 14 -8.67 -6.42 -3.88
N PRO A 15 -9.31 -6.18 -2.71
CA PRO A 15 -10.63 -6.73 -2.44
C PRO A 15 -11.71 -6.17 -3.39
N VAL A 16 -11.62 -4.89 -3.77
CA VAL A 16 -12.58 -4.24 -4.69
C VAL A 16 -12.48 -4.83 -6.10
N VAL A 17 -11.28 -4.99 -6.65
CA VAL A 17 -11.06 -5.60 -7.97
C VAL A 17 -11.55 -7.04 -7.97
N ARG A 18 -11.25 -7.82 -6.92
CA ARG A 18 -11.74 -9.21 -6.79
C ARG A 18 -13.26 -9.29 -6.82
N LEU A 19 -13.94 -8.42 -6.06
CA LEU A 19 -15.40 -8.34 -6.04
C LEU A 19 -15.99 -7.95 -7.40
N LEU A 20 -15.37 -7.00 -8.10
CA LEU A 20 -15.84 -6.56 -9.42
C LEU A 20 -15.67 -7.67 -10.47
N VAL A 21 -14.52 -8.34 -10.49
CA VAL A 21 -14.28 -9.47 -11.40
C VAL A 21 -15.24 -10.62 -11.10
N ALA A 22 -15.47 -10.95 -9.82
CA ALA A 22 -16.42 -12.00 -9.42
C ALA A 22 -17.86 -11.71 -9.87
N ARG A 23 -18.23 -10.44 -10.04
CA ARG A 23 -19.54 -10.02 -10.57
C ARG A 23 -19.58 -9.91 -12.09
N GLY A 24 -18.53 -10.32 -12.81
CA GLY A 24 -18.47 -10.29 -14.27
C GLY A 24 -18.18 -8.91 -14.86
N HIS A 25 -17.58 -8.01 -14.09
CA HIS A 25 -17.10 -6.73 -14.62
C HIS A 25 -15.71 -6.88 -15.23
N GLU A 26 -15.50 -6.22 -16.37
CA GLU A 26 -14.20 -6.10 -17.00
C GLU A 26 -13.47 -4.91 -16.35
N VAL A 27 -12.36 -5.17 -15.66
CA VAL A 27 -11.69 -4.19 -14.81
C VAL A 27 -10.36 -3.79 -15.41
N VAL A 28 -10.16 -2.49 -15.61
CA VAL A 28 -8.87 -1.89 -15.95
C VAL A 28 -8.32 -1.22 -14.69
N GLY A 29 -7.20 -1.74 -14.17
CA GLY A 29 -6.59 -1.25 -12.95
C GLY A 29 -5.42 -0.32 -13.22
N LEU A 30 -5.45 0.89 -12.64
CA LEU A 30 -4.30 1.77 -12.54
C LEU A 30 -3.62 1.56 -11.19
N THR A 31 -2.34 1.17 -11.23
CA THR A 31 -1.47 1.15 -10.05
C THR A 31 -0.46 2.27 -10.18
N VAL A 32 -0.49 3.21 -9.25
CA VAL A 32 0.63 4.13 -9.05
C VAL A 32 1.64 3.45 -8.13
N LEU A 33 2.93 3.51 -8.47
CA LEU A 33 3.98 3.12 -7.54
C LEU A 33 3.89 4.04 -6.33
N ARG A 34 3.34 3.53 -5.24
CA ARG A 34 3.54 4.16 -3.94
C ARG A 34 4.96 3.81 -3.49
N PHE A 35 5.72 4.80 -3.05
CA PHE A 35 6.80 4.53 -2.09
C PHE A 35 6.13 4.13 -0.76
N GLY A 36 5.70 2.87 -0.70
CA GLY A 36 4.76 2.35 0.30
C GLY A 36 5.25 2.37 1.74
N ALA A 37 6.52 2.72 1.97
CA ALA A 37 7.09 2.93 3.29
C ALA A 37 6.63 4.24 3.95
N PHE A 38 6.27 5.28 3.19
CA PHE A 38 6.20 6.65 3.72
C PHE A 38 4.78 7.13 4.07
N TYR A 39 3.71 6.70 3.37
CA TYR A 39 2.41 7.40 3.43
C TYR A 39 1.13 6.54 3.56
N ARG A 40 1.19 5.27 3.99
CA ARG A 40 -0.04 4.53 4.38
C ARG A 40 -0.25 4.64 5.90
N PRO A 41 -1.45 5.00 6.38
CA PRO A 41 -1.82 4.82 7.79
C PRO A 41 -1.57 3.36 8.21
N GLY A 42 -0.63 3.14 9.11
CA GLY A 42 -0.22 1.80 9.57
C GLY A 42 0.61 0.96 8.58
N ALA A 43 1.30 1.57 7.60
CA ALA A 43 2.39 0.88 6.90
C ALA A 43 3.48 0.47 7.91
N GLY A 44 4.02 -0.75 7.77
CA GLY A 44 4.91 -1.38 8.76
C GLY A 44 6.09 -0.52 9.23
N HIS A 45 6.50 0.49 8.46
CA HIS A 45 7.51 1.47 8.86
C HIS A 45 7.11 2.30 10.10
N MET A 46 5.84 2.64 10.32
CA MET A 46 5.42 3.33 11.55
C MET A 46 5.59 2.43 12.76
N ARG A 47 5.29 1.12 12.66
CA ARG A 47 5.55 0.18 13.76
C ARG A 47 7.04 -0.05 13.95
N THR A 48 7.82 -0.14 12.88
CA THR A 48 9.28 -0.26 12.95
C THR A 48 9.89 0.98 13.59
N MET A 49 9.48 2.18 13.17
CA MET A 49 9.91 3.47 13.71
C MET A 49 9.42 3.68 15.14
N GLU A 50 8.18 3.34 15.47
CA GLU A 50 7.66 3.34 16.84
C GLU A 50 8.44 2.36 17.71
N THR A 51 8.74 1.16 17.19
CA THR A 51 9.54 0.16 17.90
C THR A 51 10.97 0.65 18.10
N MET A 52 11.57 1.28 17.09
CA MET A 52 12.89 1.89 17.18
C MET A 52 12.90 3.04 18.19
N LEU A 53 11.89 3.91 18.16
CA LEU A 53 11.73 5.03 19.11
C LEU A 53 11.54 4.52 20.54
N ARG A 54 10.66 3.54 20.76
CA ARG A 54 10.45 2.89 22.07
C ARG A 54 11.70 2.17 22.55
N ARG A 55 12.50 1.62 21.64
CA ARG A 55 13.74 0.88 21.96
C ARG A 55 15.01 1.74 21.89
N HIS A 56 14.88 3.06 21.70
CA HIS A 56 16.01 3.99 21.59
C HIS A 56 17.05 3.55 20.55
N VAL A 57 16.60 2.95 19.46
CA VAL A 57 17.47 2.52 18.36
C VAL A 57 17.75 3.74 17.48
N PRO A 58 19.01 4.18 17.34
CA PRO A 58 19.36 5.33 16.52
C PRO A 58 19.15 5.03 15.03
N MET A 59 18.60 6.00 14.30
CA MET A 59 18.55 5.96 12.83
C MET A 59 19.94 6.28 12.30
N LEU A 60 20.62 5.28 11.74
CA LEU A 60 21.90 5.46 11.09
C LEU A 60 21.66 5.92 9.64
N PRO A 61 22.32 6.99 9.16
CA PRO A 61 22.29 7.33 7.75
C PRO A 61 22.91 6.18 6.96
N GLY A 62 22.21 5.70 5.93
CA GLY A 62 22.80 4.76 4.97
C GLY A 62 23.92 5.48 4.22
N GLY A 63 25.14 4.95 4.31
CA GLY A 63 26.27 5.41 3.51
C GLY A 63 26.07 5.10 2.04
N ASP A 64 26.65 5.98 1.22
CA ASP A 64 26.74 6.01 -0.24
C ASP A 64 27.20 4.70 -0.89
#